data_AF-A0A935B0P0-F1
#
_entry.id   AF-A0A935B0P0-F1
#
_cell.length_a   1.000
_cell.length_b   1.000
_cell.length_c   1.000
_cell.angle_alpha   90.00
_cell.angle_beta   90.00
_cell.angle_gamma   90.00
#
_symmetry.space_group_name_H-M   'P 1'
#
loop_
_entity.id
_entity.type
_entity.pdbx_description
1 polymer ?
#
loop_
_entity_poly.entity_id
_entity_poly.type
_entity_poly.pdbx_seq_one_letter_code
_entity_poly.pdbx_strand_id
1 'polypeptide(L)'
;MTTRRPRQSEPVMCRWCGRPVASAPIGRPRAYCRRSCRQRAYESRRRGIELGLGDEELVIARHERDDALDRLAEVHGLWADAVRDAQDGLAESTVLSRLLDGIDRVIGTNG
;
A
#
# COMPACT_ATOMS: atom_id res chain seq x y z
N MET A 1 7.08 -12.83 -21.96
CA MET A 1 7.73 -13.73 -20.96
C MET A 1 8.74 -12.92 -20.15
N THR A 2 8.31 -12.28 -19.05
CA THR A 2 9.23 -11.59 -18.14
C THR A 2 9.78 -12.59 -17.14
N THR A 3 11.06 -12.96 -17.29
CA THR A 3 11.77 -13.84 -16.36
C THR A 3 12.00 -13.09 -15.04
N ARG A 4 11.18 -13.41 -14.02
CA ARG A 4 11.36 -12.91 -12.66
C ARG A 4 12.60 -13.57 -12.04
N ARG A 5 13.74 -12.89 -12.14
CA ARG A 5 14.96 -13.22 -11.38
C ARG A 5 14.60 -13.33 -9.89
N PRO A 6 14.99 -14.39 -9.16
CA PRO A 6 14.68 -14.48 -7.73
C PRO A 6 15.41 -13.34 -7.02
N ARG A 7 14.65 -12.38 -6.47
CA ARG A 7 15.21 -11.28 -5.70
C ARG A 7 15.84 -11.83 -4.43
N GLN A 8 17.10 -11.47 -4.21
CA GLN A 8 17.84 -11.74 -2.98
C GLN A 8 16.99 -11.21 -1.81
N SER A 9 16.52 -12.12 -0.95
CA SER A 9 15.82 -11.88 0.33
C SER A 9 15.01 -10.58 0.42
N GLU A 10 13.86 -10.53 -0.26
CA GLU A 10 12.86 -9.48 -0.02
C GLU A 10 12.52 -9.45 1.49
N PRO A 11 12.58 -8.28 2.15
CA PRO A 11 12.32 -8.18 3.57
C PRO A 11 10.89 -8.67 3.87
N VAL A 12 10.75 -9.54 4.86
CA VAL A 12 9.43 -9.97 5.31
C VAL A 12 8.74 -8.77 5.94
N MET A 13 7.59 -8.37 5.37
CA MET A 13 6.81 -7.24 5.86
C MET A 13 5.90 -7.67 7.01
N CYS A 14 5.79 -6.81 8.02
CA CYS A 14 4.93 -7.07 9.17
C CYS A 14 3.47 -7.16 8.74
N ARG A 15 2.81 -8.28 9.03
CA ARG A 15 1.41 -8.51 8.65
C ARG A 15 0.39 -7.56 9.30
N TRP A 16 0.81 -6.75 10.27
CA TRP A 16 -0.06 -5.78 10.95
C TRP A 16 0.18 -4.33 10.51
N CYS A 17 1.44 -3.92 10.36
CA CYS A 17 1.78 -2.50 10.11
C CYS A 17 2.63 -2.27 8.85
N GLY A 18 2.87 -3.30 8.05
CA GLY A 18 3.66 -3.22 6.82
C GLY A 18 5.16 -2.99 7.02
N ARG A 19 5.64 -2.55 8.19
CA ARG A 19 7.08 -2.28 8.41
C ARG A 19 7.95 -3.54 8.23
N PRO A 20 9.20 -3.41 7.76
CA PRO A 20 10.13 -4.52 7.65
C PRO A 20 10.31 -5.26 8.98
N VAL A 21 10.30 -6.58 8.93
CA VAL A 21 10.61 -7.44 10.07
C VAL A 21 12.09 -7.80 10.01
N ALA A 22 12.78 -7.66 11.14
CA ALA A 22 14.18 -8.05 11.25
C ALA A 22 14.35 -9.52 10.82
N SER A 23 15.28 -9.74 9.88
CA SER A 23 15.61 -11.09 9.42
C SER A 23 16.14 -11.92 10.57
N ALA A 24 15.63 -13.14 10.72
CA ALA A 24 16.19 -14.10 11.67
C ALA A 24 17.29 -14.89 10.94
N PRO A 25 18.51 -15.01 11.50
CA PRO A 25 19.61 -15.69 10.82
C PRO A 25 19.35 -17.18 10.61
N ILE A 26 18.48 -17.81 11.42
CA ILE A 26 18.09 -19.22 11.30
C ILE A 26 16.59 -19.35 11.64
N GLY A 27 15.87 -20.20 10.89
CA GLY A 27 14.49 -20.57 11.17
C GLY A 27 13.43 -19.76 10.40
N ARG A 28 12.15 -20.04 10.71
CA ARG A 28 11.02 -19.38 10.03
C ARG A 28 11.01 -17.88 10.34
N PRO A 29 10.97 -16.99 9.33
CA PRO A 29 10.89 -15.55 9.56
C PRO A 29 9.69 -15.18 10.42
N ARG A 30 9.89 -14.19 11.29
CA ARG A 30 8.81 -13.64 12.12
C ARG A 30 7.78 -12.94 11.23
N ALA A 31 6.49 -13.17 11.48
CA ALA A 31 5.41 -12.49 10.77
C ALA A 31 5.11 -11.06 11.28
N TYR A 32 5.69 -10.69 12.44
CA TYR A 32 5.42 -9.41 13.12
C TYR A 32 6.70 -8.79 13.68
N CYS A 33 6.85 -7.48 13.49
CA CYS A 33 8.04 -6.75 13.94
C CYS A 33 8.18 -6.68 15.47
N ARG A 34 7.06 -6.65 16.21
CA ARG A 34 7.03 -6.50 17.69
C ARG A 34 5.85 -7.28 18.30
N ARG A 35 5.92 -7.57 19.61
CA ARG A 35 4.86 -8.27 20.36
C ARG A 35 3.52 -7.52 20.29
N SER A 36 3.54 -6.19 20.38
CA SER A 36 2.34 -5.35 20.26
C SER A 36 1.63 -5.49 18.90
N CYS A 37 2.37 -5.62 17.80
CA CYS A 37 1.77 -5.89 16.48
C CYS A 37 1.11 -7.27 16.41
N ARG A 38 1.73 -8.29 17.01
CA ARG A 38 1.14 -9.64 17.11
C ARG A 38 -0.15 -9.62 17.93
N GLN A 39 -0.14 -8.91 19.07
CA GLN A 39 -1.30 -8.78 19.96
C GLN A 39 -2.47 -8.09 19.25
N ARG A 40 -2.23 -6.93 18.63
CA ARG A 40 -3.25 -6.20 17.87
C ARG A 40 -3.83 -7.02 16.72
N ALA A 41 -3.00 -7.77 15.99
CA ALA A 41 -3.48 -8.66 14.94
C ALA A 41 -4.39 -9.78 15.47
N TYR A 42 -4.12 -10.30 16.68
CA TYR A 42 -4.99 -11.27 17.33
C TYR A 42 -6.32 -10.65 17.76
N GLU A 43 -6.28 -9.48 18.43
CA GLU A 43 -7.48 -8.76 18.86
C GLU A 43 -8.35 -8.32 17.69
N SER A 44 -7.75 -7.91 16.57
CA SER A 44 -8.46 -7.57 15.35
C SER A 44 -9.22 -8.77 14.78
N ARG A 45 -8.54 -9.92 14.65
CA ARG A 45 -9.19 -11.15 14.19
C ARG A 45 -10.32 -11.60 15.11
N ARG A 46 -10.10 -11.54 16.42
CA ARG A 46 -11.14 -11.89 17.40
C ARG A 46 -12.36 -10.99 17.31
N ARG A 47 -12.17 -9.67 17.25
CA ARG A 47 -13.26 -8.73 17.05
C ARG A 47 -13.98 -8.96 15.73
N GLY A 48 -13.25 -9.31 14.66
CA GLY A 48 -13.84 -9.68 13.38
C GLY A 48 -14.77 -10.89 13.50
N ILE A 49 -14.30 -11.97 14.12
CA ILE A 49 -15.12 -13.17 14.38
C ILE A 49 -16.36 -12.84 15.20
N GLU A 50 -16.22 -12.03 16.25
CA GLU A 50 -17.35 -11.59 17.10
C GLU A 50 -18.41 -10.78 16.31
N LEU A 51 -17.99 -10.10 15.25
CA LEU A 51 -18.86 -9.33 14.35
C LEU A 51 -19.31 -10.12 13.11
N GLY A 52 -18.92 -11.39 12.99
CA GLY A 52 -19.23 -12.22 11.81
C GLY A 52 -18.47 -11.83 10.55
N LEU A 53 -17.37 -11.10 10.67
CA LEU A 53 -16.51 -10.70 9.55
C LEU A 53 -15.55 -11.83 9.18
N GLY A 54 -15.45 -12.11 7.88
CA GLY A 54 -14.44 -12.98 7.30
C GLY A 54 -13.03 -12.37 7.38
N ASP A 55 -12.01 -13.21 7.16
CA ASP A 55 -10.59 -12.78 7.23
C ASP A 55 -10.22 -11.69 6.21
N GLU A 56 -10.97 -11.59 5.10
CA GLU A 56 -10.78 -10.61 4.02
C GLU A 56 -11.82 -9.48 4.05
N GLU A 57 -12.56 -9.34 5.16
CA GLU A 57 -13.58 -8.31 5.36
C GLU A 57 -13.10 -7.26 6.36
N LEU A 58 -13.47 -6.01 6.13
CA LEU A 58 -13.10 -4.90 7.01
C LEU A 58 -14.26 -3.91 7.13
N VAL A 59 -14.38 -3.28 8.29
CA VAL A 59 -15.30 -2.16 8.53
C VAL A 59 -14.48 -0.88 8.50
N ILE A 60 -14.84 0.03 7.60
CA ILE A 60 -14.31 1.40 7.51
C ILE A 60 -15.43 2.39 7.77
N ALA A 61 -15.08 3.54 8.34
CA ALA A 61 -16.03 4.62 8.42
C ALA A 61 -16.36 5.13 7.01
N ARG A 62 -17.61 5.58 6.81
CA ARG A 62 -18.03 6.10 5.50
C ARG A 62 -17.14 7.24 4.99
N HIS A 63 -16.76 8.16 5.88
CA HIS A 63 -15.88 9.27 5.52
C HIS A 63 -14.48 8.79 5.09
N GLU A 64 -13.91 7.79 5.76
CA GLU A 64 -12.61 7.22 5.35
C GLU A 64 -12.69 6.54 3.98
N ARG A 65 -13.83 5.89 3.66
CA ARG A 65 -14.08 5.35 2.31
C ARG A 65 -14.13 6.48 1.29
N ASP A 66 -14.87 7.54 1.59
CA ASP A 66 -15.07 8.67 0.67
C ASP A 66 -13.75 9.40 0.42
N ASP A 67 -12.97 9.68 1.46
CA ASP A 67 -11.62 10.24 1.35
C ASP A 67 -10.69 9.36 0.47
N ALA A 68 -10.80 8.04 0.58
CA ALA A 68 -10.03 7.12 -0.25
C ALA A 68 -10.48 7.14 -1.72
N LEU A 69 -11.78 7.23 -1.98
CA LEU A 69 -12.33 7.36 -3.33
C LEU A 69 -11.95 8.70 -3.97
N ASP A 70 -11.94 9.79 -3.20
CA ASP A 70 -11.53 11.11 -3.66
C ASP A 70 -10.05 11.12 -4.07
N ARG A 71 -9.17 10.52 -3.27
CA ARG A 71 -7.75 10.35 -3.64
C ARG A 71 -7.57 9.51 -4.91
N LEU A 72 -8.36 8.45 -5.10
CA LEU A 72 -8.33 7.66 -6.33
C LEU A 72 -8.78 8.49 -7.55
N ALA A 73 -9.79 9.34 -7.38
CA ALA A 73 -10.22 10.27 -8.42
C ALA A 73 -9.11 11.28 -8.78
N GLU A 74 -8.37 11.78 -7.78
CA GLU A 74 -7.22 12.66 -8.00
C GLU A 74 -6.10 11.97 -8.78
N VAL A 75 -5.73 10.73 -8.42
CA VAL A 75 -4.75 9.93 -9.18
C VAL A 75 -5.20 9.71 -10.62
N HIS A 76 -6.50 9.45 -10.83
CA HIS A 76 -7.04 9.32 -12.19
C HIS A 76 -6.94 10.63 -12.98
N GLY A 77 -7.17 11.77 -12.32
CA GLY A 77 -6.95 13.10 -12.89
C GLY A 77 -5.52 13.32 -13.35
N LEU A 78 -4.54 13.00 -12.48
CA LEU A 78 -3.11 13.09 -12.79
C LEU A 78 -2.71 12.23 -13.99
N TRP A 79 -3.27 11.01 -14.10
CA TRP A 79 -3.05 10.17 -15.27
C TRP A 79 -3.63 10.80 -16.53
N ALA A 80 -4.84 11.35 -16.47
CA ALA A 80 -5.47 12.02 -17.62
C ALA A 80 -4.67 13.27 -18.06
N ASP A 81 -4.10 14.02 -17.11
CA ASP A 81 -3.18 15.12 -17.40
C ASP A 81 -1.90 14.62 -18.08
N ALA A 82 -1.30 13.54 -17.60
CA ALA A 82 -0.11 12.96 -18.20
C ALA A 82 -0.35 12.49 -19.65
N VAL A 83 -1.53 11.92 -19.93
CA VAL A 83 -1.93 11.54 -21.30
C VAL A 83 -2.05 12.79 -22.19
N ARG A 84 -2.66 13.87 -21.69
CA ARG A 84 -2.74 15.14 -22.43
C ARG A 84 -1.37 15.73 -22.68
N ASP A 85 -0.53 15.85 -21.66
CA ASP A 85 0.84 16.37 -21.77
C ASP A 85 1.64 15.59 -22.84
N ALA A 86 1.50 14.26 -22.87
CA ALA A 86 2.15 13.44 -23.90
C ALA A 86 1.61 13.69 -25.31
N GLN A 87 0.30 13.89 -25.46
CA GLN A 87 -0.33 14.23 -26.75
C GLN A 87 0.08 15.64 -27.23
N ASP A 88 0.28 16.57 -26.30
CA ASP A 88 0.75 17.93 -26.56
C ASP A 88 2.26 18.00 -26.84
N GLY A 89 2.95 16.85 -26.83
CA GLY A 89 4.35 16.72 -27.24
C GLY A 89 5.36 17.06 -26.15
N LEU A 90 4.98 17.06 -24.88
CA LEU A 90 5.94 17.20 -23.79
C LEU A 90 6.93 16.03 -23.76
N ALA A 91 8.16 16.31 -23.32
CA ALA A 91 9.17 15.29 -23.17
C ALA A 91 8.72 14.19 -22.19
N GLU A 92 8.92 12.93 -22.56
CA GLU A 92 8.50 11.76 -21.77
C GLU A 92 9.02 11.81 -20.32
N SER A 93 10.26 12.25 -20.12
CA SER A 93 10.84 12.41 -18.78
C SER A 93 10.10 13.45 -17.93
N THR A 94 9.57 14.51 -18.55
CA THR A 94 8.79 15.56 -17.86
C THR A 94 7.41 15.05 -17.50
N VAL A 95 6.73 14.37 -18.43
CA VAL A 95 5.43 13.72 -18.20
C VAL A 95 5.54 12.73 -17.03
N LEU A 96 6.54 11.86 -17.08
CA LEU A 96 6.75 10.84 -16.05
C LEU A 96 7.10 11.45 -14.71
N SER A 97 8.01 12.43 -14.66
CA SER A 97 8.37 13.11 -13.40
C SER A 97 7.16 13.79 -12.75
N ARG A 98 6.34 14.50 -13.54
CA ARG A 98 5.14 15.17 -13.03
C ARG A 98 4.10 14.18 -12.51
N LEU A 99 3.86 13.10 -13.25
CA LEU A 99 2.92 12.06 -12.84
C LEU A 99 3.36 11.40 -11.53
N LEU A 100 4.64 11.03 -11.42
CA LEU A 100 5.18 10.39 -10.21
C LEU A 100 5.15 11.34 -9.01
N ASP A 101 5.57 12.60 -9.18
CA ASP A 101 5.50 13.62 -8.13
C ASP A 101 4.05 13.87 -7.69
N GLY A 102 3.11 13.90 -8.63
CA GLY A 102 1.69 14.05 -8.34
C GLY A 102 1.16 12.86 -7.53
N ILE A 103 1.41 11.63 -7.98
CA ILE A 103 0.99 10.42 -7.27
C ILE A 103 1.59 10.36 -5.87
N ASP A 104 2.87 10.73 -5.70
CA ASP A 104 3.53 10.75 -4.40
C ASP A 104 2.90 11.79 -3.45
N ARG A 105 2.41 12.92 -3.95
CA ARG A 105 1.65 13.87 -3.12
C ARG A 105 0.30 13.32 -2.66
N VAL A 106 -0.39 12.57 -3.53
CA VAL A 106 -1.72 12.00 -3.20
C VAL A 106 -1.61 10.80 -2.25
N ILE A 107 -0.58 9.97 -2.42
CA ILE A 107 -0.39 8.72 -1.67
C ILE A 107 0.54 8.91 -0.46
N GLY A 108 1.52 9.81 -0.56
CA GLY A 108 2.56 10.07 0.43
C GLY A 108 2.09 10.87 1.65
N THR A 109 0.87 11.43 1.65
CA THR A 109 0.24 12.10 2.80
C THR A 109 -0.25 11.13 3.89
N ASN A 110 0.39 9.97 4.05
CA ASN A 110 0.19 9.12 5.22
C ASN A 110 1.08 9.62 6.37
N GLY A 111 0.68 10.74 6.98
CA GLY A 111 1.17 11.23 8.26
C GLY A 111 0.52 10.49 9.43
#